data_AF-A0AAN0K640-F1
#
_entry.id   AF-A0AAN0K640-F1
#
_cell.length_a   1.000
_cell.length_b   1.000
_cell.length_c   1.000
_cell.angle_alpha   90.00
_cell.angle_beta   90.00
_cell.angle_gamma   90.00
#
_symmetry.space_group_name_H-M   'P 1'
#
loop_
_entity.id
_entity.type
_entity.pdbx_description
1 polymer ?
#
loop_
_entity_poly.entity_id
_entity_poly.type
_entity_poly.pdbx_seq_one_letter_code
_entity_poly.pdbx_strand_id
1 'polypeptide(L)'
;MAENSRHDEDRLNTPGRRSSISWPRRLRLNEDWFGRLAEWIARRMGSPGFLMGMTVFVTAWIAFNVVGIFGWQWDPYPFILLNLAFSTQASYSAPLILLAQNRQEDRDRLSLNEDRRVAAQSRADMDFLAREIAALRSSMGELSTRDFVRGELRDQLRELLTDLESDDPRAADEISPGQGDPA
;
A
#
# COMPACT_ATOMS: atom_id res chain seq x y z
N MET A 1 41.36 -53.90 1.73
CA MET A 1 40.06 -53.92 1.03
C MET A 1 38.95 -53.66 2.04
N ALA A 2 38.64 -52.39 2.33
CA ALA A 2 37.46 -52.03 3.12
C ALA A 2 37.24 -50.50 3.08
N GLU A 3 36.96 -49.92 1.91
CA GLU A 3 36.52 -48.53 1.83
C GLU A 3 35.70 -48.31 0.55
N ASN A 4 34.47 -48.83 0.52
CA ASN A 4 33.52 -48.49 -0.57
C ASN A 4 32.05 -48.69 -0.14
N SER A 5 31.67 -48.17 1.03
CA SER A 5 30.30 -48.34 1.55
C SER A 5 29.76 -47.10 2.26
N ARG A 6 30.26 -45.90 1.94
CA ARG A 6 29.79 -44.63 2.55
C ARG A 6 29.13 -43.64 1.57
N HIS A 7 28.82 -44.04 0.34
CA HIS A 7 28.30 -43.10 -0.67
C HIS A 7 26.86 -43.34 -1.15
N ASP A 8 26.15 -44.35 -0.64
CA ASP A 8 24.80 -44.68 -1.13
C ASP A 8 23.62 -44.18 -0.28
N GLU A 9 23.85 -43.66 0.93
CA GLU A 9 22.74 -43.27 1.82
C GLU A 9 22.21 -41.83 1.59
N ASP A 10 22.95 -40.97 0.88
CA ASP A 10 22.58 -39.54 0.71
C ASP A 10 21.67 -39.25 -0.50
N ARG A 11 21.29 -40.25 -1.30
CA ARG A 11 20.50 -40.05 -2.53
C ARG A 11 18.98 -40.21 -2.34
N LEU A 12 18.52 -40.51 -1.13
CA LEU A 12 17.11 -40.86 -0.84
C LEU A 12 16.24 -39.71 -0.32
N ASN A 13 16.75 -38.48 -0.22
CA ASN A 13 15.98 -37.32 0.25
C ASN A 13 15.80 -36.24 -0.83
N THR A 14 15.14 -36.59 -1.93
CA THR A 14 14.48 -35.60 -2.78
C THR A 14 12.97 -35.84 -2.72
N PRO A 15 12.18 -35.01 -2.04
CA PRO A 15 10.74 -35.19 -2.03
C PRO A 15 10.22 -35.07 -3.47
N GLY A 16 9.60 -36.15 -3.93
CA GLY A 16 9.08 -36.29 -5.28
C GLY A 16 8.20 -35.11 -5.67
N ARG A 17 8.68 -34.35 -6.66
CA ARG A 17 7.88 -33.38 -7.40
C ARG A 17 6.81 -34.17 -8.14
N ARG A 18 5.66 -34.38 -7.49
CA ARG A 18 4.44 -34.91 -8.12
C ARG A 18 4.27 -34.19 -9.46
N SER A 19 4.13 -34.97 -10.52
CA SER A 19 3.79 -34.51 -11.86
C SER A 19 2.54 -33.65 -11.79
N SER A 20 2.74 -32.33 -11.72
CA SER A 20 1.67 -31.37 -11.89
C SER A 20 1.27 -31.46 -13.35
N ILE A 21 0.11 -32.09 -13.58
CA ILE A 21 -0.62 -32.03 -14.83
C ILE A 21 -0.66 -30.57 -15.27
N SER A 22 0.18 -30.24 -16.25
CA SER A 22 0.28 -28.93 -16.84
C SER A 22 -0.88 -28.75 -17.81
N TRP A 23 -2.07 -28.52 -17.27
CA TRP A 23 -3.13 -27.88 -18.05
C TRP A 23 -2.55 -26.59 -18.63
N PRO A 24 -2.74 -26.30 -19.93
CA PRO A 24 -2.30 -25.03 -20.48
C PRO A 24 -3.08 -23.91 -19.80
N ARG A 25 -2.44 -23.32 -18.78
CA ARG A 25 -2.88 -22.07 -18.20
C ARG A 25 -2.83 -21.04 -19.31
N ARG A 26 -3.92 -20.27 -19.39
CA ARG A 26 -4.08 -18.98 -20.10
C ARG A 26 -4.72 -19.10 -21.48
N LEU A 27 -6.04 -19.30 -21.48
CA LEU A 27 -6.91 -18.61 -22.43
C LEU A 27 -6.77 -17.10 -22.17
N ARG A 28 -5.77 -16.46 -22.78
CA ARG A 28 -5.67 -14.99 -22.84
C ARG A 28 -6.76 -14.50 -23.79
N LEU A 29 -8.00 -14.58 -23.35
CA LEU A 29 -9.15 -14.03 -24.07
C LEU A 29 -9.02 -12.50 -24.07
N ASN A 30 -8.49 -11.96 -25.18
CA ASN A 30 -8.52 -10.56 -25.64
C ASN A 30 -8.82 -9.50 -24.56
N GLU A 31 -7.82 -9.26 -23.72
CA GLU A 31 -7.74 -8.24 -22.65
C GLU A 31 -8.36 -6.88 -23.05
N ASP A 32 -8.14 -6.45 -24.29
CA ASP A 32 -8.48 -5.12 -24.80
C ASP A 32 -9.94 -4.96 -25.23
N TRP A 33 -10.60 -6.02 -25.67
CA TRP A 33 -12.00 -5.94 -26.12
C TRP A 33 -12.95 -5.89 -24.93
N PHE A 34 -12.73 -6.75 -23.94
CA PHE A 34 -13.53 -6.80 -22.72
C PHE A 34 -13.37 -5.55 -21.86
N GLY A 35 -12.17 -4.98 -21.76
CA GLY A 35 -11.95 -3.74 -21.03
C GLY A 35 -12.75 -2.57 -21.60
N ARG A 36 -12.76 -2.44 -22.94
CA ARG A 36 -13.55 -1.41 -23.63
C ARG A 36 -15.07 -1.66 -23.53
N LEU A 37 -15.49 -2.92 -23.58
CA LEU A 37 -16.90 -3.29 -23.42
C LEU A 37 -17.39 -3.01 -22.00
N ALA A 38 -16.64 -3.40 -20.97
CA ALA A 38 -17.00 -3.15 -19.57
C ALA A 38 -17.10 -1.66 -19.27
N GLU A 39 -16.14 -0.88 -19.76
CA GLU A 39 -16.12 0.58 -19.62
C GLU A 39 -17.31 1.23 -20.36
N TRP A 40 -17.69 0.71 -21.54
CA TRP A 40 -18.89 1.16 -22.25
C TRP A 40 -20.19 0.78 -21.52
N ILE A 41 -20.30 -0.46 -21.04
CA ILE A 41 -21.47 -0.95 -20.28
C ILE A 41 -21.61 -0.17 -18.96
N ALA A 42 -20.52 0.06 -18.23
CA ALA A 42 -20.53 0.78 -16.96
C ALA A 42 -21.06 2.22 -17.14
N ARG A 43 -20.58 2.94 -18.16
CA ARG A 43 -21.08 4.27 -18.50
C ARG A 43 -22.54 4.26 -18.95
N ARG A 44 -22.99 3.21 -19.64
CA ARG A 44 -24.36 3.09 -20.14
C ARG A 44 -25.35 2.71 -19.02
N MET A 45 -25.01 1.73 -18.17
CA MET A 45 -25.85 1.26 -17.06
C MET A 45 -25.94 2.27 -15.91
N GLY A 46 -24.88 3.05 -15.65
CA GLY A 46 -24.89 4.09 -14.62
C GLY A 46 -25.66 5.35 -14.98
N SER A 47 -26.20 5.46 -16.21
CA SER A 47 -26.91 6.65 -16.67
C SER A 47 -28.42 6.52 -16.45
N PRO A 48 -29.10 7.52 -15.85
CA PRO A 48 -30.56 7.52 -15.69
C PRO A 48 -31.32 7.44 -17.03
N GLY A 49 -30.70 7.88 -18.13
CA GLY A 49 -31.29 7.78 -19.46
C GLY A 49 -31.41 6.35 -20.00
N PHE A 50 -30.58 5.41 -19.53
CA PHE A 50 -30.68 4.01 -19.93
C PHE A 50 -31.94 3.34 -19.37
N LEU A 51 -32.23 3.56 -18.08
CA LEU A 51 -33.46 3.06 -17.45
C LEU A 51 -34.70 3.62 -18.16
N MET A 52 -34.73 4.93 -18.42
CA MET A 52 -35.85 5.57 -19.11
C MET A 52 -36.06 5.02 -20.53
N GLY A 53 -34.99 4.82 -21.29
CA GLY A 53 -35.05 4.21 -22.63
C GLY A 53 -35.56 2.77 -22.60
N MET A 54 -35.11 1.97 -21.62
CA MET A 54 -35.56 0.57 -21.46
C MET A 54 -37.05 0.50 -21.10
N THR A 55 -37.52 1.35 -20.19
CA THR A 55 -38.95 1.45 -19.85
C THR A 55 -39.79 1.84 -21.06
N VAL A 56 -39.37 2.87 -21.80
CA VAL A 56 -40.06 3.29 -23.03
C VAL A 56 -40.11 2.17 -24.06
N PHE A 57 -39.02 1.43 -24.24
CA PHE A 57 -38.99 0.28 -25.14
C PHE A 57 -39.99 -0.82 -24.73
N VAL A 58 -40.02 -1.21 -23.45
CA VAL A 58 -40.97 -2.20 -22.94
C VAL A 58 -42.42 -1.72 -23.10
N THR A 59 -42.71 -0.48 -22.72
CA THR A 59 -44.04 0.10 -22.86
C THR A 59 -44.46 0.20 -24.33
N ALA A 60 -43.56 0.60 -25.23
CA ALA A 60 -43.82 0.66 -26.67
C ALA A 60 -44.07 -0.74 -27.25
N TRP A 61 -43.34 -1.77 -26.82
CA TRP A 61 -43.54 -3.15 -27.25
C TRP A 61 -44.91 -3.69 -26.83
N ILE A 62 -45.30 -3.43 -25.58
CA ILE A 62 -46.63 -3.79 -25.06
C ILE A 62 -47.69 -3.05 -25.86
N ALA A 63 -47.56 -1.73 -26.04
CA ALA A 63 -48.51 -0.93 -26.80
C ALA A 63 -48.65 -1.39 -28.25
N PHE A 64 -47.53 -1.71 -28.91
CA PHE A 64 -47.51 -2.24 -30.27
C PHE A 64 -48.27 -3.57 -30.39
N ASN A 65 -48.07 -4.49 -29.44
CA ASN A 65 -48.75 -5.78 -29.43
C ASN A 65 -50.24 -5.68 -29.05
N VAL A 66 -50.60 -4.75 -28.15
CA VAL A 66 -52.00 -4.53 -27.73
C VAL A 66 -52.81 -3.84 -28.81
N VAL A 67 -52.24 -2.86 -29.52
CA VAL A 67 -52.92 -2.16 -30.62
C VAL A 67 -53.13 -3.09 -31.82
N GLY A 68 -52.32 -4.15 -31.95
CA GLY A 68 -52.53 -5.22 -32.92
C GLY A 68 -52.59 -4.66 -34.35
N ILE A 69 -51.45 -4.23 -34.88
CA ILE A 69 -51.36 -3.76 -36.26
C ILE A 69 -51.90 -4.87 -37.20
N PHE A 70 -52.99 -4.55 -37.92
CA PHE A 70 -53.73 -5.45 -38.83
C PHE A 70 -54.46 -6.66 -38.21
N GLY A 71 -54.84 -6.60 -36.93
CA GLY A 71 -55.56 -7.72 -36.28
C GLY A 71 -54.70 -8.96 -36.05
N TRP A 72 -53.39 -8.86 -36.31
CA TRP A 72 -52.40 -9.88 -36.03
C TRP A 72 -51.71 -9.56 -34.71
N GLN A 73 -51.98 -10.36 -33.68
CA GLN A 73 -51.30 -10.25 -32.39
C GLN A 73 -49.97 -11.00 -32.50
N TRP A 74 -48.87 -10.28 -32.69
CA TRP A 74 -47.55 -10.91 -32.87
C TRP A 74 -47.05 -11.58 -31.58
N ASP A 75 -47.41 -11.02 -30.42
CA ASP A 75 -47.12 -11.55 -29.07
C ASP A 75 -48.34 -11.34 -28.14
N PRO A 76 -49.35 -12.24 -28.16
CA PRO A 76 -50.53 -12.17 -27.30
C PRO A 76 -50.16 -12.27 -25.81
N TYR A 77 -51.00 -11.70 -24.93
CA TYR A 77 -50.85 -11.85 -23.47
C TYR A 77 -50.73 -13.34 -23.11
N PRO A 78 -49.64 -13.83 -22.47
CA PRO A 78 -48.73 -13.14 -21.53
C PRO A 78 -47.36 -12.67 -22.08
N PHE A 79 -47.24 -12.31 -23.36
CA PHE A 79 -46.00 -11.82 -24.01
C PHE A 79 -44.82 -12.80 -23.94
N ILE A 80 -44.97 -13.97 -24.57
CA ILE A 80 -43.97 -15.06 -24.53
C ILE A 80 -42.66 -14.65 -25.18
N LEU A 81 -42.68 -13.85 -26.25
CA LEU A 81 -41.47 -13.44 -26.96
C LEU A 81 -40.66 -12.44 -26.13
N LEU A 82 -41.34 -11.48 -25.49
CA LEU A 82 -40.70 -10.54 -24.58
C LEU A 82 -40.07 -11.27 -23.39
N ASN A 83 -40.76 -12.24 -22.82
CA ASN A 83 -40.23 -13.04 -21.71
C ASN A 83 -39.04 -13.90 -22.15
N LEU A 84 -39.11 -14.52 -23.33
CA LEU A 84 -38.00 -15.28 -23.89
C LEU A 84 -36.76 -14.38 -24.08
N ALA A 85 -36.95 -13.18 -24.63
CA ALA A 85 -35.87 -12.22 -24.83
C ALA A 85 -35.22 -11.80 -23.50
N PHE A 86 -36.01 -11.49 -22.46
CA PHE A 86 -35.49 -11.17 -21.13
C PHE A 86 -34.77 -12.34 -20.48
N SER A 87 -35.30 -13.57 -20.64
CA SER A 87 -34.69 -14.78 -20.13
C SER A 87 -33.32 -15.03 -20.78
N THR A 88 -33.23 -14.87 -22.11
CA THR A 88 -31.96 -14.94 -22.83
C THR A 88 -31.02 -13.80 -22.43
N GLN A 89 -31.54 -12.58 -22.25
CA GLN A 89 -30.74 -11.43 -21.79
C GLN A 89 -30.08 -11.72 -20.44
N ALA A 90 -30.85 -12.25 -19.47
CA ALA A 90 -30.32 -12.64 -18.17
C ALA A 90 -29.30 -13.78 -18.27
N SER A 91 -29.59 -14.79 -19.11
CA SER A 91 -28.72 -15.96 -19.30
C SER A 91 -27.35 -15.61 -19.89
N TYR A 92 -27.26 -14.70 -20.87
CA TYR A 92 -25.97 -14.25 -21.41
C TYR A 92 -25.26 -13.25 -20.49
N SER A 93 -26.00 -12.53 -19.64
CA SER A 93 -25.41 -11.58 -18.69
C SER A 93 -24.57 -12.30 -17.63
N ALA A 94 -25.00 -13.46 -17.13
CA ALA A 94 -24.27 -14.22 -16.11
C ALA A 94 -22.80 -14.56 -16.48
N PRO A 95 -22.49 -15.16 -17.65
CA PRO A 95 -21.11 -15.43 -18.04
C PRO A 95 -20.31 -14.17 -18.33
N LEU A 96 -20.94 -13.12 -18.87
CA LEU A 96 -20.27 -11.83 -19.10
C LEU A 96 -19.89 -11.17 -17.77
N ILE A 97 -20.79 -11.21 -16.78
CA ILE A 97 -20.55 -10.70 -15.43
C ILE A 97 -19.46 -11.52 -14.75
N LEU A 98 -19.47 -12.85 -14.84
CA LEU A 98 -18.41 -13.70 -14.26
C LEU A 98 -17.04 -13.39 -14.86
N LEU A 99 -16.95 -13.16 -16.17
CA LEU A 99 -15.71 -12.75 -16.82
C LEU A 99 -15.28 -11.35 -16.37
N ALA A 100 -16.22 -10.42 -16.20
CA ALA A 100 -15.92 -9.08 -15.68
C ALA A 100 -15.45 -9.12 -14.21
N GLN A 101 -16.07 -9.95 -13.38
CA GLN A 101 -15.73 -10.15 -11.97
C GLN A 101 -14.33 -10.76 -11.80
N ASN A 102 -13.99 -11.84 -12.54
CA ASN A 102 -12.66 -12.43 -12.51
C ASN A 102 -11.56 -11.40 -12.83
N ARG A 103 -11.83 -10.48 -13.76
CA ARG A 103 -10.88 -9.41 -14.10
C ARG A 103 -10.78 -8.34 -13.02
N GLN A 104 -11.90 -8.00 -12.37
CA GLN A 104 -11.89 -7.07 -11.25
C GLN A 104 -11.06 -7.64 -10.10
N GLU A 105 -11.28 -8.92 -9.75
CA GLU A 105 -10.50 -9.61 -8.72
C GLU A 105 -8.99 -9.65 -9.04
N ASP A 106 -8.61 -9.88 -10.30
CA ASP A 106 -7.19 -9.90 -10.69
C ASP A 106 -6.54 -8.50 -10.55
N ARG A 107 -7.24 -7.43 -10.92
CA ARG A 107 -6.78 -6.04 -10.67
C ARG A 107 -6.68 -5.74 -9.18
N ASP A 108 -7.70 -6.12 -8.42
CA ASP A 108 -7.74 -5.89 -6.98
C ASP A 108 -6.59 -6.65 -6.29
N ARG A 109 -6.27 -7.87 -6.73
CA ARG A 109 -5.09 -8.62 -6.26
C ARG A 109 -3.77 -7.92 -6.58
N LEU A 110 -3.63 -7.36 -7.78
CA LEU A 110 -2.46 -6.58 -8.17
C LEU A 110 -2.29 -5.34 -7.30
N SER A 111 -3.38 -4.57 -7.10
CA SER A 111 -3.38 -3.40 -6.21
C SER A 111 -2.97 -3.79 -4.79
N LEU A 112 -3.57 -4.84 -4.23
CA LEU A 112 -3.26 -5.30 -2.87
C LEU A 112 -1.81 -5.76 -2.71
N ASN A 113 -1.21 -6.36 -3.74
CA ASN A 113 0.20 -6.75 -3.70
C ASN A 113 1.13 -5.54 -3.74
N GLU A 114 0.81 -4.52 -4.55
CA GLU A 114 1.58 -3.28 -4.58
C GLU A 114 1.46 -2.52 -3.26
N ASP A 115 0.24 -2.40 -2.71
CA ASP A 115 0.01 -1.77 -1.41
C ASP A 115 0.81 -2.45 -0.30
N ARG A 116 0.87 -3.80 -0.30
CA ARG A 116 1.72 -4.55 0.64
C ARG A 116 3.19 -4.26 0.46
N ARG A 117 3.66 -4.15 -0.79
CA ARG A 117 5.06 -3.85 -1.09
C ARG A 117 5.43 -2.44 -0.60
N VAL A 118 4.59 -1.45 -0.90
CA VAL A 118 4.76 -0.06 -0.45
C VAL A 118 4.74 0.00 1.07
N ALA A 119 3.81 -0.68 1.74
CA ALA A 119 3.74 -0.73 3.20
C ALA A 119 4.98 -1.38 3.82
N ALA A 120 5.50 -2.45 3.23
CA ALA A 120 6.73 -3.10 3.69
C ALA A 120 7.95 -2.18 3.54
N GLN A 121 8.06 -1.48 2.41
CA GLN A 121 9.12 -0.50 2.17
C GLN A 121 9.02 0.68 3.15
N SER A 122 7.82 1.25 3.31
CA SER A 122 7.57 2.34 4.26
C SER A 122 7.96 1.95 5.70
N ARG A 123 7.65 0.71 6.11
CA ARG A 123 8.06 0.20 7.42
C ARG A 123 9.58 0.09 7.57
N ALA A 124 10.26 -0.42 6.54
CA ALA A 124 11.72 -0.50 6.54
C ALA A 124 12.37 0.89 6.60
N ASP A 125 11.84 1.87 5.87
CA ASP A 125 12.31 3.25 5.90
C ASP A 125 12.09 3.90 7.27
N MET A 126 10.93 3.65 7.91
CA MET A 126 10.67 4.10 9.28
C MET A 126 11.63 3.47 10.29
N ASP A 127 11.90 2.16 10.19
CA ASP A 127 12.85 1.47 11.05
C ASP A 127 14.28 2.00 10.86
N PHE A 128 14.66 2.33 9.62
CA PHE A 128 15.94 2.96 9.32
C PHE A 128 16.04 4.36 9.95
N LEU A 129 15.04 5.22 9.71
CA LEU A 129 14.99 6.56 10.29
C LEU A 129 14.99 6.51 11.82
N ALA A 130 14.29 5.55 12.44
CA ALA A 130 14.28 5.39 13.90
C ALA A 130 15.68 5.03 14.44
N ARG A 131 16.42 4.16 13.75
CA ARG A 131 17.81 3.84 14.12
C ARG A 131 18.72 5.04 13.95
N GLU A 132 18.56 5.78 12.86
CA GLU A 132 19.37 6.97 12.59
C GLU A 132 19.13 8.06 13.64
N ILE A 133 17.87 8.29 14.02
CA ILE A 133 17.50 9.22 15.09
C ILE A 133 18.05 8.74 16.44
N ALA A 134 18.01 7.44 16.73
CA ALA A 134 18.57 6.89 17.96
C ALA A 134 20.11 7.09 18.03
N ALA A 135 20.81 6.86 16.91
CA ALA A 135 22.25 7.10 16.80
C ALA A 135 22.58 8.59 16.97
N LEU A 136 21.83 9.47 16.31
CA LEU A 136 21.98 10.93 16.45
C LEU A 136 21.72 11.40 17.89
N ARG A 137 20.73 10.83 18.57
CA ARG A 137 20.45 11.13 19.98
C ARG A 137 21.59 10.70 20.90
N SER A 138 22.19 9.54 20.65
CA SER A 138 23.32 9.04 21.43
C SER A 138 24.53 9.96 21.29
N SER A 139 24.87 10.38 20.07
CA SER A 139 26.01 11.28 19.84
C SER A 139 25.81 12.66 20.45
N MET A 140 24.60 13.22 20.41
CA MET A 140 24.26 14.45 21.14
C MET A 140 24.40 14.28 22.66
N GLY A 141 24.00 13.13 23.22
CA GLY A 141 24.14 12.83 24.64
C GLY A 141 25.59 12.78 25.12
N GLU A 142 26.49 12.18 24.33
CA GLU A 142 27.93 12.13 24.64
C GLU A 142 28.58 13.52 24.64
N LEU A 143 28.24 14.37 23.66
CA LEU A 143 28.73 15.74 23.58
C LEU A 143 28.27 16.56 24.81
N SER A 144 26.99 16.47 25.16
CA SER A 144 26.46 17.14 26.35
C SER A 144 27.16 16.70 27.64
N THR A 145 27.45 15.40 27.79
CA THR A 145 28.14 14.86 28.97
C THR A 145 29.57 15.38 29.06
N ARG A 146 30.28 15.42 27.92
CA ARG A 146 31.65 15.93 27.86
C ARG A 146 31.73 17.42 28.20
N ASP A 147 30.83 18.23 27.67
CA ASP A 147 30.82 19.67 27.92
C ASP A 147 30.46 19.98 29.38
N PHE A 148 29.52 19.24 29.96
CA PHE A 148 29.18 19.32 31.39
C PHE A 148 30.38 18.99 32.27
N VAL A 149 31.03 17.84 32.04
CA VAL A 149 32.22 17.42 32.82
C VAL A 149 33.35 18.45 32.70
N ARG A 150 33.57 19.01 31.51
CA ARG A 150 34.55 20.09 31.31
C ARG A 150 34.19 21.38 32.03
N GLY A 151 32.90 21.73 32.12
CA GLY A 151 32.42 22.87 32.87
C GLY A 151 32.73 22.71 34.35
N GLU A 152 32.31 21.59 34.93
CA GLU A 152 32.52 21.28 36.35
C GLU A 152 34.01 21.27 36.73
N LEU A 153 34.85 20.62 35.93
CA LEU A 153 36.30 20.62 36.12
C LEU A 153 36.89 22.04 36.13
N ARG A 154 36.39 22.91 35.24
CA ARG A 154 36.87 24.29 35.13
C ARG A 154 36.44 25.13 36.32
N ASP A 155 35.23 24.91 36.81
CA ASP A 155 34.69 25.62 37.97
C ASP A 155 35.45 25.21 39.25
N GLN A 156 35.67 23.90 39.46
CA GLN A 156 36.49 23.41 40.58
C GLN A 156 37.93 23.93 40.54
N LEU A 157 38.56 23.95 39.34
CA LEU A 157 39.90 24.53 39.19
C LEU A 157 39.93 26.02 39.52
N ARG A 158 38.90 26.76 39.16
CA ARG A 158 38.78 28.20 39.44
C ARG A 158 38.57 28.47 40.93
N GLU A 159 37.77 27.64 41.61
CA GLU A 159 37.57 27.71 43.05
C GLU A 159 38.88 27.49 43.82
N LEU A 160 39.62 26.41 43.52
CA LEU A 160 40.91 26.13 44.15
C LEU A 160 41.95 27.24 43.92
N LEU A 161 41.98 27.81 42.71
CA LEU A 161 42.87 28.94 42.40
C LEU A 161 42.53 30.17 43.25
N THR A 162 41.24 30.45 43.43
CA THR A 162 40.75 31.59 44.23
C THR A 162 41.04 31.40 45.71
N ASP A 163 40.87 30.18 46.25
CA ASP A 163 41.23 29.84 47.62
C ASP A 163 42.73 30.04 47.89
N LEU A 164 43.60 29.57 47.01
CA LEU A 164 45.05 29.78 47.12
C LEU A 164 45.43 31.27 47.04
N GLU A 165 44.74 32.05 46.21
CA GLU A 165 44.97 33.50 46.12
C GLU A 165 44.49 34.23 47.38
N SER A 166 43.43 33.73 48.03
CA SER A 166 42.94 34.28 49.30
C SER A 166 43.79 33.90 50.52
N ASP A 167 44.53 32.78 50.46
CA ASP A 167 45.41 32.28 51.52
C ASP A 167 46.87 32.78 51.37
N ASP A 168 47.20 33.51 50.29
CA ASP A 168 48.46 34.25 50.15
C ASP A 168 48.32 35.67 50.74
N PRO A 169 48.86 35.94 51.95
CA PRO A 169 48.80 37.26 52.58
C PRO A 169 49.61 38.35 51.84
N ARG A 170 50.28 38.03 50.72
CA ARG A 170 51.05 38.99 49.91
C ARG A 170 50.29 39.59 48.73
N ALA A 171 49.20 38.98 48.27
CA ALA A 171 48.41 39.51 47.15
C ALA A 171 47.44 40.64 47.55
N ALA A 172 47.06 40.71 48.83
CA ALA A 172 46.18 41.76 49.36
C ALA A 172 46.83 43.15 49.44
N ASP A 173 48.15 43.25 49.29
CA ASP A 173 48.91 44.51 49.43
C ASP A 173 49.16 45.24 48.10
N GLU A 174 48.82 44.63 46.94
CA GLU A 174 49.19 45.17 45.62
C GLU A 174 48.02 45.72 44.78
N ILE A 175 46.77 45.63 45.25
CA ILE A 175 45.61 46.25 44.58
C ILE A 175 45.20 47.54 45.30
N SER A 176 46.10 48.52 45.31
CA SER A 176 45.71 49.93 45.52
C SER A 176 45.76 50.62 44.16
N PRO A 177 44.62 50.90 43.50
CA PRO A 177 44.62 51.72 42.31
C PRO A 177 45.03 53.13 42.73
N GLY A 178 46.19 53.58 42.26
CA GLY A 178 46.71 54.91 42.46
C GLY A 178 45.64 55.98 42.15
N GLN A 179 45.07 56.54 43.20
CA GLN A 179 44.22 57.72 43.16
C GLN A 179 45.13 58.95 43.19
N GLY A 180 45.39 59.52 42.02
CA GLY A 180 45.52 60.97 41.74
C GLY A 180 46.62 61.76 42.46
N ASP A 181 47.59 62.22 41.65
CA ASP A 181 48.56 63.29 41.93
C ASP A 181 47.99 64.53 42.67
N PRO A 182 48.77 65.15 43.56
CA PRO A 182 48.66 66.56 43.89
C PRO A 182 49.60 67.40 43.00
N ALA A 183 49.03 68.33 42.23
CA ALA A 183 49.70 69.51 41.69
C ALA A 183 48.77 70.73 41.76
#